data_AF-Q2HTL0-F1
#
_entry.id   AF-Q2HTL0-F1
#
_cell.length_a   1.000
_cell.length_b   1.000
_cell.length_c   1.000
_cell.angle_alpha   90.00
_cell.angle_beta   90.00
_cell.angle_gamma   90.00
#
_symmetry.space_group_name_H-M   'P 1'
#
loop_
_entity.id
_entity.type
_entity.pdbx_description
1 polymer ?
#
loop_
_entity_poly.entity_id
_entity_poly.type
_entity_poly.pdbx_seq_one_letter_code
_entity_poly.pdbx_strand_id
1 'polypeptide(L)'
;MLSFHVFATTLIPNPVTGVHKLVNKLRRKYRIFVIEFDMEHGVVHLPNMFMHDFGDQINFIATLVDSQHNQFEVYVEKHTSGIYLTRGWRALRDFYKLFLGAWVTMVFVGNGRFEISLEDRVGDKIQSAMFTPPMNFVIDRFWLPFQMMDVVPIANVHSDMSFLYSYQKKLSATELDSSWMVGAITFLFALC
;
A
#
# COMPACT_ATOMS: atom_id res chain seq x y z
N MET A 1 8.01 -27.33 15.68
CA MET A 1 7.00 -26.42 15.09
C MET A 1 7.65 -25.65 13.95
N LEU A 2 7.11 -25.70 12.74
CA LEU A 2 7.53 -24.79 11.67
C LEU A 2 7.04 -23.38 12.06
N SER A 3 7.96 -22.47 12.36
CA SER A 3 7.62 -21.07 12.62
C SER A 3 6.95 -20.46 11.39
N PHE A 4 5.87 -19.70 11.57
CA PHE A 4 5.17 -18.99 10.48
C PHE A 4 6.13 -18.13 9.63
N HIS A 5 7.25 -17.68 10.21
CA HIS A 5 8.31 -16.97 9.48
C HIS A 5 8.86 -17.76 8.28
N VAL A 6 8.86 -19.09 8.32
CA VAL A 6 9.33 -19.92 7.20
C VAL A 6 8.49 -19.69 5.93
N PHE A 7 7.21 -19.34 6.09
CA PHE A 7 6.32 -19.07 4.95
C PHE A 7 6.40 -17.63 4.43
N ALA A 8 6.86 -16.68 5.27
CA ALA A 8 7.12 -15.29 4.89
C ALA A 8 8.46 -15.12 4.13
N THR A 9 9.38 -16.09 4.20
CA THR A 9 10.63 -16.07 3.41
C THR A 9 10.40 -16.14 1.90
N THR A 10 11.39 -15.71 1.11
CA THR A 10 11.32 -15.63 -0.35
C THR A 10 11.03 -16.97 -1.02
N LEU A 11 10.45 -16.93 -2.23
CA LEU A 11 10.24 -18.13 -3.03
C LEU A 11 11.59 -18.70 -3.51
N ILE A 12 11.74 -20.02 -3.48
CA ILE A 12 12.95 -20.70 -3.97
C ILE A 12 12.97 -20.56 -5.50
N PRO A 13 13.99 -19.91 -6.11
CA PRO A 13 14.08 -19.82 -7.56
C PRO A 13 14.34 -21.21 -8.15
N ASN A 14 13.61 -21.57 -9.21
CA ASN A 14 13.74 -22.84 -9.93
C ASN A 14 13.72 -24.09 -9.01
N PRO A 15 12.59 -24.43 -8.37
CA PRO A 15 12.51 -25.56 -7.46
C PRO A 15 12.63 -26.91 -8.20
N VAL A 16 13.82 -27.52 -8.14
CA VAL A 16 14.09 -28.80 -8.84
C VAL A 16 13.51 -30.01 -8.10
N THR A 17 13.58 -30.03 -6.77
CA THR A 17 13.13 -31.18 -5.95
C THR A 17 11.62 -31.11 -5.62
N GLY A 18 11.00 -32.27 -5.37
CA GLY A 18 9.60 -32.35 -4.96
C GLY A 18 9.29 -31.57 -3.67
N VAL A 19 10.22 -31.60 -2.71
CA VAL A 19 10.12 -30.82 -1.46
C VAL A 19 10.16 -29.32 -1.75
N HIS A 20 11.08 -28.84 -2.60
CA HIS A 20 11.14 -27.41 -2.94
C HIS A 20 9.87 -26.94 -3.64
N LYS A 21 9.31 -27.76 -4.54
CA LYS A 21 8.02 -27.48 -5.19
C LYS A 21 6.89 -27.38 -4.16
N LEU A 22 6.83 -28.29 -3.19
CA LEU A 22 5.83 -28.26 -2.11
C LEU A 22 6.00 -27.02 -1.20
N VAL A 23 7.22 -26.71 -0.79
CA VAL A 23 7.52 -25.52 0.04
C VAL A 23 7.11 -24.25 -0.70
N ASN A 24 7.45 -24.10 -1.98
CA ASN A 24 7.02 -22.96 -2.77
C ASN A 24 5.50 -22.89 -2.93
N LYS A 25 4.81 -24.02 -3.11
CA LYS A 25 3.35 -24.06 -3.15
C LYS A 25 2.73 -23.54 -1.86
N LEU A 26 3.26 -23.96 -0.71
CA LEU A 26 2.78 -23.51 0.60
C LEU A 26 3.09 -22.03 0.85
N ARG A 27 4.32 -21.58 0.54
CA ARG A 27 4.70 -20.16 0.60
C ARG A 27 3.79 -19.30 -0.26
N ARG A 28 3.51 -19.72 -1.50
CA ARG A 28 2.59 -19.01 -2.39
C ARG A 28 1.20 -18.92 -1.78
N LYS A 29 0.67 -20.02 -1.23
CA LYS A 29 -0.64 -20.05 -0.56
C LYS A 29 -0.70 -19.11 0.66
N TYR A 30 0.37 -19.02 1.44
CA TYR A 30 0.48 -18.10 2.58
C TYR A 30 0.45 -16.61 2.17
N ARG A 31 0.83 -16.31 0.93
CA ARG A 31 0.91 -14.96 0.37
C ARG A 31 -0.34 -14.54 -0.40
N ILE A 32 -1.44 -15.31 -0.30
CA ILE A 32 -2.71 -15.02 -0.98
C ILE A 32 -3.58 -14.18 -0.06
N PHE A 33 -4.04 -13.04 -0.57
CA PHE A 33 -4.99 -12.16 0.08
C PHE A 33 -6.17 -11.98 -0.87
N VAL A 34 -7.36 -12.40 -0.44
CA VAL A 34 -8.60 -12.20 -1.19
C VAL A 34 -9.31 -11.01 -0.59
N ILE A 35 -9.59 -10.00 -1.41
CA ILE A 35 -10.20 -8.76 -0.94
C ILE A 35 -11.41 -8.43 -1.80
N GLU A 36 -12.49 -8.03 -1.14
CA GLU A 36 -13.68 -7.50 -1.81
C GLU A 36 -13.35 -6.15 -2.46
N PHE A 37 -13.74 -5.98 -3.71
CA PHE A 37 -13.60 -4.71 -4.41
C PHE A 37 -14.79 -3.80 -4.08
N ASP A 38 -14.55 -2.85 -3.17
CA ASP A 38 -15.50 -1.79 -2.88
C ASP A 38 -15.45 -0.71 -3.99
N MET A 39 -16.60 -0.43 -4.60
CA MET A 39 -16.69 0.56 -5.68
C MET A 39 -16.80 2.01 -5.18
N GLU A 40 -17.31 2.20 -3.96
CA GLU A 40 -17.53 3.50 -3.33
C GLU A 40 -16.21 4.02 -2.74
N HIS A 41 -15.42 3.12 -2.17
CA HIS A 41 -14.13 3.43 -1.59
C HIS A 41 -13.01 3.21 -2.62
N GLY A 42 -12.40 4.31 -3.08
CA GLY A 42 -11.23 4.28 -3.97
C GLY A 42 -9.93 3.81 -3.28
N VAL A 43 -10.05 3.04 -2.21
CA VAL A 43 -8.98 2.58 -1.33
C VAL A 43 -9.30 1.16 -0.88
N VAL A 44 -8.27 0.35 -0.65
CA VAL A 44 -8.41 -0.98 -0.07
C VAL A 44 -7.45 -1.14 1.12
N HIS A 45 -7.95 -1.72 2.21
CA HIS A 45 -7.15 -2.08 3.39
C HIS A 45 -6.64 -3.51 3.22
N LEU A 46 -5.32 -3.70 3.34
CA LEU A 46 -4.73 -5.03 3.34
C LEU A 46 -4.94 -5.70 4.70
N PRO A 47 -5.12 -7.04 4.74
CA PRO A 47 -5.25 -7.77 6.00
C PRO A 47 -4.11 -7.44 6.97
N ASN A 48 -4.41 -7.21 8.24
CA ASN A 48 -3.41 -6.76 9.24
C ASN A 48 -2.16 -7.66 9.32
N MET A 49 -2.32 -8.97 9.07
CA MET A 49 -1.18 -9.90 9.00
C MET A 49 -0.17 -9.56 7.90
N PHE A 50 -0.62 -8.95 6.80
CA PHE A 50 0.28 -8.50 5.74
C PHE A 50 1.29 -7.48 6.26
N MET A 51 0.86 -6.53 7.09
CA MET A 51 1.74 -5.52 7.67
C MET A 51 2.82 -6.18 8.53
N HIS A 52 2.45 -7.17 9.34
CA HIS A 52 3.39 -7.90 10.19
C HIS A 52 4.39 -8.75 9.40
N ASP A 53 3.93 -9.45 8.36
CA ASP A 53 4.75 -10.43 7.65
C ASP A 53 5.57 -9.83 6.50
N PHE A 54 5.05 -8.76 5.87
CA PHE A 54 5.57 -8.20 4.62
C PHE A 54 5.67 -6.67 4.62
N GLY A 55 5.34 -6.00 5.72
CA GLY A 55 5.32 -4.53 5.79
C GLY A 55 6.64 -3.86 5.43
N ASP A 56 7.77 -4.52 5.69
CA ASP A 56 9.11 -4.02 5.35
C ASP A 56 9.49 -4.25 3.87
N GLN A 57 8.78 -5.15 3.17
CA GLN A 57 9.05 -5.52 1.77
C GLN A 57 8.22 -4.71 0.76
N ILE A 58 7.36 -3.81 1.23
CA ILE A 58 6.53 -2.94 0.41
C ILE A 58 6.94 -1.48 0.66
N ASN A 59 7.22 -0.76 -0.43
CA ASN A 59 7.55 0.66 -0.37
C ASN A 59 6.28 1.52 -0.55
N PHE A 60 6.42 2.82 -0.75
CA PHE A 60 5.32 3.75 -1.01
C PHE A 60 4.59 3.48 -2.34
N ILE A 61 5.19 2.69 -3.22
CA ILE A 61 4.58 2.25 -4.48
C ILE A 61 4.59 0.73 -4.51
N ALA A 62 3.44 0.16 -4.86
CA ALA A 62 3.30 -1.24 -5.19
C ALA A 62 2.84 -1.40 -6.63
N THR A 63 3.10 -2.56 -7.22
CA THR A 63 2.70 -2.90 -8.59
C THR A 63 1.79 -4.11 -8.57
N LEU A 64 0.58 -3.94 -9.09
CA LEU A 64 -0.36 -5.03 -9.32
C LEU A 64 -0.17 -5.51 -10.75
N VAL A 65 0.00 -6.82 -10.95
CA VAL A 65 0.25 -7.41 -12.26
C VAL A 65 -0.72 -8.55 -12.52
N ASP A 66 -1.46 -8.46 -13.62
CA ASP A 66 -2.43 -9.49 -13.99
C ASP A 66 -1.77 -10.67 -14.76
N SER A 67 -2.61 -11.61 -15.19
CA SER A 67 -2.17 -12.79 -15.96
C SER A 67 -1.67 -12.49 -17.38
N GLN A 68 -1.96 -11.30 -17.93
CA GLN A 68 -1.52 -10.85 -19.25
C GLN A 68 -0.40 -9.80 -19.16
N HIS A 69 0.22 -9.67 -17.98
CA HIS A 69 1.30 -8.74 -17.68
C HIS A 69 0.91 -7.26 -17.74
N ASN A 70 -0.38 -6.92 -17.70
CA ASN A 70 -0.83 -5.56 -17.48
C ASN A 70 -0.47 -5.14 -16.05
N GLN A 71 0.08 -3.94 -15.90
CA GLN A 71 0.64 -3.45 -14.65
C GLN A 71 -0.09 -2.19 -14.17
N PHE A 72 -0.34 -2.11 -12.87
CA PHE A 72 -0.96 -0.97 -12.23
C PHE A 72 -0.12 -0.57 -11.02
N GLU A 73 0.51 0.61 -11.07
CA GLU A 73 1.08 1.22 -9.89
C GLU A 73 -0.04 1.67 -8.96
N VAL A 74 0.15 1.39 -7.67
CA VAL A 74 -0.74 1.86 -6.61
C VAL A 74 0.08 2.49 -5.51
N TYR A 75 -0.43 3.58 -4.95
CA TYR A 75 0.18 4.25 -3.82
C TYR A 75 -0.13 3.48 -2.53
N VAL A 76 0.89 3.30 -1.70
CA VAL A 76 0.84 2.55 -0.46
C VAL A 76 0.93 3.51 0.71
N GLU A 77 -0.14 3.59 1.48
CA GLU A 77 -0.18 4.35 2.73
C GLU A 77 -0.03 3.39 3.91
N LYS A 78 1.00 3.64 4.73
CA LYS A 78 1.23 2.91 5.98
C LYS A 78 0.73 3.78 7.12
N HIS A 79 -0.28 3.27 7.83
CA HIS A 79 -0.82 3.87 9.04
C HIS A 79 -0.59 2.91 10.21
N THR A 80 -0.75 3.39 11.45
CA THR A 80 -0.71 2.52 12.63
C THR A 80 -1.77 1.42 12.60
N SER A 81 -2.87 1.66 11.89
CA SER A 81 -3.99 0.74 11.72
C SER A 81 -3.78 -0.29 10.59
N GLY A 82 -2.70 -0.23 9.82
CA GLY A 82 -2.45 -1.15 8.71
C GLY A 82 -1.96 -0.47 7.43
N ILE A 83 -1.98 -1.25 6.35
CA ILE A 83 -1.51 -0.82 5.03
C ILE A 83 -2.70 -0.67 4.09
N TYR A 84 -2.73 0.45 3.37
CA TYR A 84 -3.80 0.77 2.43
C TYR A 84 -3.22 0.98 1.02
N LEU A 85 -3.90 0.46 0.01
CA LEU A 85 -3.62 0.79 -1.39
C LEU A 85 -4.66 1.83 -1.83
N THR A 86 -4.21 3.02 -2.21
CA THR A 86 -5.08 4.18 -2.44
C THR A 86 -5.07 4.58 -3.91
N ARG A 87 -4.27 5.57 -4.29
CA ARG A 87 -4.18 6.08 -5.66
C ARG A 87 -3.77 4.96 -6.62
N GLY A 88 -4.38 4.91 -7.79
CA GLY A 88 -4.18 3.83 -8.77
C GLY A 88 -5.08 2.60 -8.56
N TRP A 89 -5.59 2.35 -7.33
CA TRP A 89 -6.45 1.20 -7.05
C TRP A 89 -7.72 1.18 -7.93
N ARG A 90 -8.39 2.34 -8.03
CA ARG A 90 -9.60 2.54 -8.83
C ARG A 90 -9.40 2.26 -10.33
N ALA A 91 -8.18 2.29 -10.84
CA ALA A 91 -7.89 2.00 -12.25
C ALA A 91 -8.29 0.56 -12.63
N LEU A 92 -8.23 -0.40 -11.69
CA LEU A 92 -8.69 -1.77 -11.93
C LEU A 92 -10.16 -1.82 -12.34
N ARG A 93 -11.01 -1.04 -11.64
CA ARG A 93 -12.43 -0.94 -11.94
C ARG A 93 -12.68 -0.39 -13.32
N ASP A 94 -12.03 0.71 -13.66
CA ASP A 94 -12.27 1.42 -14.92
C ASP A 94 -11.78 0.61 -16.12
N PHE A 95 -10.70 -0.17 -15.94
CA PHE A 95 -10.11 -1.02 -16.97
C PHE A 95 -10.87 -2.35 -17.15
N TYR A 96 -11.11 -3.10 -16.08
CA TYR A 96 -11.76 -4.42 -16.14
C TYR A 96 -13.28 -4.37 -16.03
N LYS A 97 -13.87 -3.17 -15.88
CA LYS A 97 -15.31 -2.96 -15.67
C LYS A 97 -15.83 -3.75 -14.47
N LEU A 98 -15.10 -3.67 -13.35
CA LEU A 98 -15.50 -4.34 -12.10
C LEU A 98 -16.81 -3.75 -11.57
N PHE A 99 -17.69 -4.63 -11.09
CA PHE A 99 -18.98 -4.31 -10.48
C PHE A 99 -18.98 -4.63 -8.98
N LEU A 100 -20.02 -4.19 -8.27
CA LEU A 100 -20.18 -4.43 -6.84
C LEU A 100 -20.10 -5.93 -6.52
N GLY A 101 -19.29 -6.26 -5.50
CA GLY A 101 -19.09 -7.63 -5.06
C GLY A 101 -18.09 -8.43 -5.88
N ALA A 102 -17.35 -7.79 -6.79
CA ALA A 102 -16.18 -8.41 -7.40
C ALA A 102 -15.08 -8.65 -6.34
N TRP A 103 -14.27 -9.68 -6.55
CA TRP A 103 -13.17 -10.06 -5.67
C TRP A 103 -11.84 -9.90 -6.38
N VAL A 104 -10.84 -9.38 -5.67
CA VAL A 104 -9.46 -9.33 -6.12
C VAL A 104 -8.65 -10.30 -5.27
N THR A 105 -8.17 -11.37 -5.91
CA THR A 105 -7.17 -12.25 -5.31
C THR A 105 -5.80 -11.71 -5.63
N MET A 106 -5.03 -11.36 -4.60
CA MET A 106 -3.68 -10.82 -4.71
C MET A 106 -2.68 -11.79 -4.11
N VAL A 107 -1.61 -12.10 -4.85
CA VAL A 107 -0.51 -12.93 -4.40
C VAL A 107 0.74 -12.08 -4.27
N PHE A 108 1.24 -11.90 -3.04
CA PHE A 108 2.44 -11.09 -2.81
C PHE A 108 3.71 -11.84 -3.19
N VAL A 109 4.39 -11.36 -4.24
CA VAL A 109 5.59 -12.02 -4.79
C VAL A 109 6.88 -11.48 -4.14
N GLY A 110 6.81 -10.30 -3.51
CA GLY A 110 7.95 -9.60 -2.92
C GLY A 110 8.18 -8.23 -3.58
N ASN A 111 8.97 -7.38 -2.94
CA ASN A 111 9.38 -6.05 -3.44
C ASN A 111 8.21 -5.18 -3.93
N GLY A 112 7.12 -5.13 -3.15
CA GLY A 112 5.91 -4.39 -3.51
C GLY A 112 5.13 -4.93 -4.72
N ARG A 113 5.47 -6.11 -5.25
CA ARG A 113 4.77 -6.71 -6.39
C ARG A 113 3.69 -7.69 -5.94
N PHE A 114 2.49 -7.52 -6.50
CA PHE A 114 1.37 -8.43 -6.36
C PHE A 114 0.97 -9.00 -7.72
N GLU A 115 0.81 -10.30 -7.81
CA GLU A 115 0.07 -10.92 -8.91
C GLU A 115 -1.42 -10.90 -8.59
N ILE A 116 -2.25 -10.47 -9.53
CA ILE A 116 -3.68 -10.34 -9.31
C ILE A 116 -4.48 -11.27 -10.22
N SER A 117 -5.59 -11.78 -9.69
CA SER A 117 -6.68 -12.35 -10.45
C SER A 117 -8.01 -11.79 -9.95
N LEU A 118 -8.93 -11.61 -10.89
CA LEU A 118 -10.20 -10.94 -10.66
C LEU A 118 -11.32 -11.96 -10.83
N GLU A 119 -12.28 -11.92 -9.92
CA GLU A 119 -13.48 -12.75 -9.94
C GLU A 119 -14.70 -11.84 -9.78
N ASP A 120 -15.80 -12.19 -10.43
CA ASP A 120 -17.05 -11.47 -10.27
C ASP A 120 -17.76 -11.86 -8.96
N ARG A 121 -18.97 -11.35 -8.75
CA ARG A 121 -19.76 -11.61 -7.55
C ARG A 121 -20.14 -13.08 -7.36
N VAL A 122 -20.20 -13.85 -8.44
CA VAL A 122 -20.58 -15.26 -8.42
C VAL A 122 -19.37 -16.18 -8.35
N GLY A 123 -18.15 -15.62 -8.41
CA GLY A 123 -16.88 -16.34 -8.40
C GLY A 123 -16.35 -16.69 -9.79
N ASP A 124 -16.98 -16.19 -10.85
CA ASP A 124 -16.49 -16.42 -12.21
C ASP A 124 -15.28 -15.53 -12.47
N LYS A 125 -14.23 -16.14 -13.03
CA LYS A 125 -12.98 -15.43 -13.30
C LYS A 125 -13.18 -14.38 -14.41
N ILE A 126 -12.89 -13.13 -14.07
CA ILE A 126 -12.85 -12.03 -15.03
C ILE A 126 -11.57 -12.16 -15.86
N GLN A 127 -11.74 -12.21 -17.18
CA GLN A 127 -10.62 -12.39 -18.11
C GLN A 127 -9.78 -11.12 -18.21
N SER A 128 -8.47 -11.28 -17.99
CA SER A 128 -7.49 -10.25 -18.29
C SER A 128 -7.46 -9.95 -19.80
N ALA A 129 -7.58 -8.67 -20.15
CA ALA A 129 -7.47 -8.24 -21.54
C ALA A 129 -6.01 -8.35 -22.02
N MET A 130 -5.80 -8.95 -23.20
CA MET A 130 -4.48 -9.11 -23.80
C MET A 130 -4.15 -7.90 -24.66
N PHE A 131 -3.02 -7.24 -24.37
CA PHE A 131 -2.50 -6.12 -25.14
C PHE A 131 -1.06 -6.41 -25.59
N THR A 132 -0.69 -5.91 -26.76
CA THR A 132 0.68 -6.00 -27.30
C THR A 132 1.13 -4.60 -27.73
N PRO A 133 1.97 -3.90 -26.94
CA PRO A 133 2.56 -4.33 -25.67
C PRO A 133 1.54 -4.34 -24.50
N PRO A 134 1.84 -5.05 -23.39
CA PRO A 134 1.01 -5.01 -22.18
C PRO A 134 0.85 -3.58 -21.65
N MET A 135 -0.29 -3.30 -21.03
CA MET A 135 -0.58 -1.97 -20.49
C MET A 135 0.22 -1.71 -19.21
N ASN A 136 0.64 -0.46 -19.01
CA ASN A 136 1.29 0.00 -17.80
C ASN A 136 0.65 1.30 -17.31
N PHE A 137 -0.09 1.21 -16.20
CA PHE A 137 -0.74 2.33 -15.54
C PHE A 137 0.16 2.85 -14.43
N VAL A 138 0.76 4.02 -14.64
CA VAL A 138 1.69 4.67 -13.71
C VAL A 138 0.95 5.78 -12.98
N ILE A 139 1.14 5.87 -11.66
CA ILE A 139 0.55 6.96 -10.87
C ILE A 139 1.32 8.25 -11.11
N ASP A 140 0.61 9.39 -11.10
CA ASP A 140 1.24 10.69 -11.11
C ASP A 140 2.03 10.91 -9.80
N ARG A 141 3.33 11.18 -9.94
CA ARG A 141 4.29 11.32 -8.84
C ARG A 141 4.47 12.76 -8.37
N PHE A 142 3.91 13.76 -9.06
CA PHE A 142 4.07 15.19 -8.70
C PHE A 142 3.52 15.54 -7.31
N TRP A 143 2.65 14.70 -6.76
CA TRP A 143 1.98 14.91 -5.46
C TRP A 143 2.54 14.06 -4.33
N LEU A 144 3.51 13.19 -4.62
CA LEU A 144 4.17 12.42 -3.56
C LEU A 144 4.93 13.42 -2.69
N PRO A 145 4.80 13.35 -1.35
CA PRO A 145 5.62 14.19 -0.47
C PRO A 145 7.09 14.01 -0.88
N PHE A 146 7.68 15.12 -1.32
CA PHE A 146 8.98 15.33 -1.95
C PHE A 146 9.97 14.14 -1.93
N GLN A 147 10.29 13.61 -3.11
CA GLN A 147 11.56 12.93 -3.46
C GLN A 147 12.24 12.03 -2.40
N MET A 148 11.51 11.11 -1.75
CA MET A 148 12.14 9.98 -1.03
C MET A 148 12.52 8.81 -1.95
N MET A 149 12.82 9.08 -3.22
CA MET A 149 13.30 8.05 -4.17
C MET A 149 14.79 7.77 -4.03
N ASP A 150 15.54 8.59 -3.29
CA ASP A 150 16.93 8.33 -2.94
C ASP A 150 17.18 8.73 -1.48
N VAL A 151 17.85 7.84 -0.73
CA VAL A 151 18.31 7.95 0.67
C VAL A 151 17.34 7.45 1.75
N VAL A 152 17.60 6.22 2.20
CA VAL A 152 17.24 5.70 3.53
C VAL A 152 17.99 6.51 4.60
N PRO A 153 17.35 6.90 5.71
CA PRO A 153 17.77 6.30 6.99
C PRO A 153 16.61 5.77 7.85
N ILE A 154 16.77 4.49 8.14
CA ILE A 154 16.48 3.69 9.34
C ILE A 154 15.85 4.42 10.54
N ALA A 155 14.94 3.69 11.20
CA ALA A 155 14.23 3.95 12.44
C ALA A 155 14.86 4.95 13.44
N ASN A 156 14.02 5.83 13.96
CA ASN A 156 14.15 6.57 15.22
C ASN A 156 15.35 7.51 15.38
N VAL A 157 15.70 8.27 14.33
CA VAL A 157 16.46 9.50 14.53
C VAL A 157 15.47 10.65 14.67
N HIS A 158 15.39 11.26 15.86
CA HIS A 158 14.84 12.61 15.99
C HIS A 158 15.62 13.51 15.03
N SER A 159 15.05 13.81 13.86
CA SER A 159 15.67 14.76 12.95
C SER A 159 15.36 16.17 13.45
N ASP A 160 16.40 17.01 13.55
CA ASP A 160 16.27 18.45 13.82
C ASP A 160 15.40 19.17 12.77
N MET A 161 15.02 18.50 11.69
CA MET A 161 14.08 19.00 10.67
C MET A 161 12.61 19.03 11.12
N SER A 162 12.29 18.50 12.31
CA SER A 162 10.95 18.59 12.91
C SER A 162 10.50 20.05 13.15
N PHE A 163 11.45 20.99 13.21
CA PHE A 163 11.21 22.40 13.52
C PHE A 163 11.44 23.35 12.34
N LEU A 164 11.62 22.82 11.11
CA LEU A 164 12.01 23.64 9.96
C LEU A 164 10.87 24.47 9.35
N TYR A 165 9.64 24.32 9.84
CA TYR A 165 8.51 25.15 9.43
C TYR A 165 7.99 25.96 10.62
N SER A 166 8.39 27.23 10.69
CA SER A 166 7.67 28.24 11.46
C SER A 166 6.57 28.83 10.58
N TYR A 167 5.31 28.61 10.94
CA TYR A 167 4.18 29.29 10.30
C TYR A 167 4.03 30.67 10.91
N GLN A 168 4.45 31.70 10.18
CA GLN A 168 4.24 33.08 10.60
C GLN A 168 2.91 33.60 10.05
N LYS A 169 1.83 33.48 10.84
CA LYS A 169 0.53 34.08 10.53
C LYS A 169 0.53 35.53 11.02
N LYS A 170 0.31 36.49 10.10
CA LYS A 170 0.11 37.90 10.46
C LYS A 170 -1.32 38.07 10.95
N LEU A 171 -1.48 38.35 12.24
CA LEU A 171 -2.79 38.54 12.88
C LEU A 171 -3.51 39.75 12.28
N SER A 172 -4.80 39.59 11.96
CA SER A 172 -5.67 40.73 11.61
C SER A 172 -6.20 41.40 12.87
N ALA A 173 -6.56 42.69 12.80
CA ALA A 173 -7.04 43.46 13.96
C ALA A 173 -8.25 42.80 14.67
N THR A 174 -9.07 42.07 13.92
CA THR A 174 -10.21 41.30 14.43
C THR A 174 -9.83 40.09 15.30
N GLU A 175 -8.62 39.56 15.13
CA GLU A 175 -8.09 38.47 15.95
C GLU A 175 -7.43 38.98 17.23
N LEU A 176 -7.09 40.28 17.35
CA LEU A 176 -6.50 40.82 18.58
C LEU A 176 -7.54 41.02 19.71
N ASP A 177 -8.80 41.27 19.34
CA ASP A 177 -9.88 41.59 20.30
C ASP A 177 -10.65 40.36 20.80
N SER A 178 -10.36 39.18 20.26
CA SER A 178 -10.93 37.94 20.78
C SER A 178 -9.99 37.37 21.84
N SER A 179 -10.52 37.05 23.02
CA SER A 179 -9.77 36.55 24.19
C SER A 179 -9.17 35.13 24.02
N TRP A 180 -8.94 34.66 22.78
CA TRP A 180 -8.36 33.34 22.47
C TRP A 180 -6.86 33.25 22.80
N MET A 181 -6.18 34.39 22.93
CA MET A 181 -4.73 34.43 23.21
C MET A 181 -4.35 34.00 24.63
N VAL A 182 -5.29 33.99 25.58
CA VAL A 182 -5.00 33.60 26.98
C VAL A 182 -4.98 32.07 27.17
N GLY A 183 -5.58 31.30 26.26
CA GLY A 183 -5.61 29.83 26.35
C GLY A 183 -4.40 29.12 25.76
N ALA A 184 -3.74 29.70 24.75
CA ALA A 184 -2.67 29.02 24.00
C ALA A 184 -1.30 29.06 24.71
N ILE A 185 -1.06 30.06 25.58
CA ILE A 185 0.24 30.21 26.25
C ILE A 185 0.35 29.28 27.48
N THR A 186 -0.77 28.92 28.11
CA THR A 186 -0.75 28.06 29.31
C THR A 186 -0.45 26.59 28.99
N PHE A 187 -0.74 26.10 27.78
CA PHE A 187 -0.44 24.72 27.38
C PHE A 187 1.04 24.48 27.03
N LEU A 188 1.82 25.53 26.75
CA LEU A 188 3.23 25.38 26.40
C LEU A 188 4.16 25.17 27.61
N PHE A 189 3.70 25.44 28.83
CA PHE A 189 4.51 25.27 30.06
C PHE A 189 4.26 23.96 30.80
N ALA A 190 3.32 23.10 30.36
CA ALA A 190 2.99 21.85 31.04
C ALA A 190 3.73 20.61 30.50
N LEU A 191 4.64 20.76 29.53
CA LEU A 191 5.40 19.66 28.92
C LEU A 191 6.92 19.92 28.84
N CYS A 192 7.45 20.72 29.77
CA CYS A 192 8.89 20.69 30.08
C CYS A 192 9.13 19.86 31.33
#